data_AF-A0A945FEY8-F1
#
_entry.id   AF-A0A945FEY8-F1
#
_cell.length_a   1.000
_cell.length_b   1.000
_cell.length_c   1.000
_cell.angle_alpha   90.00
_cell.angle_beta   90.00
_cell.angle_gamma   90.00
#
_symmetry.space_group_name_H-M   'P 1'
#
loop_
_entity.id
_entity.type
_entity.pdbx_description
1 polymer ?
#
loop_
_entity_poly.entity_id
_entity_poly.type
_entity_poly.pdbx_seq_one_letter_code
_entity_poly.pdbx_strand_id
1 'polypeptide(L)'
;MNIPFRTVLTLIAAITLMAVVAACSSDDKTKEEPTSTTQPTANPTARPTTTPVPTATSTPGPTPTPAPTSTPEPTPTPTATPEPPESHVEEMGRLFAEKGFDFTTLSLSSVGAAQWSTAALGCPEPGTYYDISESPYTGLIYKITNGSIDWEYHTNADDSVTVRCSEVTPSNATLMNLAQQANLAEATKLTLMRRDFKTGEFVVRREMTPHDMALLAEIFAQDSGLSYAPPCESVFRLDFETSRGVSQIEFICRDNYQAFDLYWNELHGNGPIIGKIIGPYLTGDPIPQLPTAAP
;
A
#
# COMPACT_ATOMS: atom_id res chain seq x y z
N MET A 1 -27.10 -54.72 23.49
CA MET A 1 -26.05 -55.76 23.45
C MET A 1 -24.83 -55.11 22.82
N ASN A 2 -23.89 -54.65 23.66
CA ASN A 2 -22.67 -53.95 23.26
C ASN A 2 -21.59 -54.94 22.86
N ILE A 3 -20.94 -54.76 21.70
CA ILE A 3 -19.58 -55.26 21.45
C ILE A 3 -18.83 -54.25 20.55
N PRO A 4 -17.66 -53.71 20.96
CA PRO A 4 -16.85 -52.78 20.19
C PRO A 4 -15.72 -53.49 19.42
N PHE A 5 -15.35 -52.98 18.24
CA PHE A 5 -14.24 -53.50 17.44
C PHE A 5 -13.15 -52.42 17.28
N ARG A 6 -12.22 -52.40 18.25
CA ARG A 6 -10.91 -51.74 18.15
C ARG A 6 -9.86 -52.85 18.09
N THR A 7 -9.41 -53.22 16.91
CA THR A 7 -8.09 -53.84 16.68
C THR A 7 -7.83 -53.92 15.18
N VAL A 8 -6.55 -54.04 14.80
CA VAL A 8 -6.00 -54.19 13.44
C VAL A 8 -5.62 -52.87 12.76
N LEU A 9 -4.43 -52.35 13.06
CA LEU A 9 -3.38 -52.22 12.04
C LEU A 9 -2.01 -51.96 12.69
N THR A 10 -1.16 -52.99 12.66
CA THR A 10 0.27 -52.95 12.99
C THR A 10 1.03 -53.59 11.83
N LEU A 11 2.27 -53.10 11.60
CA LEU A 11 3.25 -53.40 10.54
C LEU A 11 3.03 -52.61 9.23
N ILE A 12 4.01 -51.89 8.66
CA ILE A 12 5.44 -52.23 8.48
C ILE A 12 6.33 -50.98 8.66
N ALA A 13 7.44 -51.16 9.37
CA ALA A 13 8.51 -50.20 9.55
C ALA A 13 9.67 -50.43 8.56
N ALA A 14 10.36 -49.33 8.25
CA ALA A 14 11.77 -49.20 7.83
C ALA A 14 12.17 -49.68 6.42
N ILE A 15 12.70 -48.74 5.61
CA ILE A 15 14.09 -48.76 5.11
C ILE A 15 14.48 -47.32 4.72
N THR A 16 15.69 -46.97 5.13
CA THR A 16 16.40 -45.70 5.14
C THR A 16 17.17 -45.40 3.85
N LEU A 17 17.54 -44.11 3.65
CA LEU A 17 18.92 -43.60 3.41
C LEU A 17 19.22 -42.85 2.07
N MET A 18 19.86 -41.68 2.23
CA MET A 18 20.79 -40.95 1.31
C MET A 18 20.20 -40.22 0.08
N ALA A 19 20.72 -39.08 -0.40
CA ALA A 19 21.84 -38.20 -0.03
C ALA A 19 21.67 -36.84 -0.74
N VAL A 20 22.22 -35.80 -0.12
CA VAL A 20 22.42 -34.44 -0.66
C VAL A 20 23.49 -34.45 -1.76
N VAL A 21 23.27 -33.77 -2.88
CA VAL A 21 24.36 -33.21 -3.70
C VAL A 21 23.92 -31.89 -4.33
N ALA A 22 24.55 -30.81 -3.89
CA ALA A 22 24.66 -29.54 -4.61
C ALA A 22 25.82 -29.67 -5.61
N ALA A 23 25.64 -29.20 -6.84
CA ALA A 23 26.75 -29.00 -7.78
C ALA A 23 26.45 -27.85 -8.75
N CYS A 24 27.14 -26.73 -8.51
CA CYS A 24 27.45 -25.71 -9.51
C CYS A 24 28.76 -26.10 -10.22
N SER A 25 28.86 -25.86 -11.53
CA SER A 25 30.12 -25.88 -12.30
C SER A 25 29.84 -25.31 -13.70
N SER A 26 30.69 -24.59 -14.43
CA SER A 26 31.89 -23.77 -14.23
C SER A 26 32.12 -23.12 -15.61
N ASP A 27 32.36 -21.80 -15.69
CA ASP A 27 32.65 -21.09 -16.93
C ASP A 27 34.16 -21.00 -17.23
N ASP A 28 34.47 -21.07 -18.51
CA ASP A 28 35.76 -21.30 -19.17
C ASP A 28 36.71 -20.08 -19.11
N LYS A 29 38.01 -20.31 -18.84
CA LYS A 29 39.09 -19.33 -19.07
C LYS A 29 40.27 -20.01 -19.77
N THR A 30 40.39 -19.74 -21.06
CA THR A 30 41.54 -20.10 -21.90
C THR A 30 42.64 -19.04 -21.80
N LYS A 31 43.89 -19.51 -21.69
CA LYS A 31 45.16 -18.80 -21.53
C LYS A 31 45.94 -18.90 -22.85
N GLU A 32 46.44 -17.78 -23.38
CA GLU A 32 47.54 -17.79 -24.36
C GLU A 32 48.56 -16.65 -24.11
N GLU A 33 49.83 -17.05 -24.15
CA GLU A 33 51.12 -16.33 -24.22
C GLU A 33 51.95 -17.20 -25.19
N PRO A 34 52.78 -16.73 -26.15
CA PRO A 34 54.10 -16.08 -25.94
C PRO A 34 54.45 -15.05 -27.06
N THR A 35 55.61 -14.42 -27.26
CA THR A 35 57.03 -14.71 -26.99
C THR A 35 57.85 -13.44 -27.25
N SER A 36 58.95 -13.23 -26.54
CA SER A 36 60.00 -12.23 -26.79
C SER A 36 61.10 -12.75 -27.73
N THR A 37 61.68 -11.93 -28.62
CA THR A 37 63.06 -12.13 -29.16
C THR A 37 63.69 -10.81 -29.62
N THR A 38 64.95 -10.61 -29.24
CA THR A 38 65.88 -9.50 -29.51
C THR A 38 66.67 -9.66 -30.82
N GLN A 39 67.01 -8.58 -31.54
CA GLN A 39 68.29 -8.47 -32.30
C GLN A 39 68.63 -7.01 -32.74
N PRO A 40 69.91 -6.58 -32.74
CA PRO A 40 70.30 -5.19 -33.03
C PRO A 40 71.10 -4.97 -34.34
N THR A 41 71.18 -3.68 -34.71
CA THR A 41 72.23 -2.96 -35.48
C THR A 41 72.49 -3.28 -36.97
N ALA A 42 72.30 -2.26 -37.81
CA ALA A 42 73.17 -1.96 -38.94
C ALA A 42 73.20 -0.43 -39.22
N ASN A 43 74.42 0.09 -39.35
CA ASN A 43 74.75 1.47 -39.75
C ASN A 43 74.91 1.51 -41.28
N PRO A 44 74.43 2.56 -41.98
CA PRO A 44 75.26 3.11 -43.05
C PRO A 44 75.20 4.64 -43.21
N THR A 45 76.40 5.23 -43.20
CA THR A 45 77.03 6.11 -44.20
C THR A 45 76.16 7.09 -45.03
N ALA A 46 76.53 8.37 -44.96
CA ALA A 46 75.89 9.53 -45.60
C ALA A 46 75.91 9.55 -47.15
N ARG A 47 74.88 10.17 -47.74
CA ARG A 47 74.80 10.56 -49.17
C ARG A 47 74.17 11.96 -49.32
N PRO A 48 74.65 12.81 -50.25
CA PRO A 48 74.41 14.26 -50.24
C PRO A 48 72.98 14.75 -50.53
N THR A 49 72.79 15.95 -50.02
CA THR A 49 71.71 16.94 -50.08
C THR A 49 71.16 17.20 -51.48
N THR A 50 69.85 17.02 -51.63
CA THR A 50 69.03 17.64 -52.68
C THR A 50 68.24 18.79 -52.09
N THR A 51 68.39 19.99 -52.64
CA THR A 51 67.64 21.20 -52.27
C THR A 51 66.13 20.97 -52.43
N PRO A 52 65.31 21.08 -51.36
CA PRO A 52 63.86 20.92 -51.49
C PRO A 52 63.25 22.13 -52.21
N VAL A 53 62.44 21.83 -53.22
CA VAL A 53 61.51 22.76 -53.88
C VAL A 53 60.51 23.27 -52.84
N PRO A 54 60.15 24.56 -52.80
CA PRO A 54 59.22 25.09 -51.80
C PRO A 54 57.89 24.32 -51.88
N THR A 55 57.55 23.67 -50.78
CA THR A 55 56.30 22.93 -50.60
C THR A 55 55.16 23.94 -50.47
N ALA A 56 54.09 23.78 -51.23
CA ALA A 56 52.91 24.63 -51.12
C ALA A 56 52.36 24.55 -49.70
N THR A 57 52.33 25.70 -49.01
CA THR A 57 51.81 25.81 -47.64
C THR A 57 50.31 25.54 -47.67
N SER A 58 49.87 24.37 -47.21
CA SER A 58 48.46 24.08 -47.00
C SER A 58 47.93 25.00 -45.91
N THR A 59 46.93 25.83 -46.26
CA THR A 59 46.19 26.65 -45.31
C THR A 59 45.60 25.73 -44.23
N PRO A 60 45.79 26.01 -42.92
CA PRO A 60 45.18 25.21 -41.87
C PRO A 60 43.66 25.17 -42.05
N GLY A 61 43.10 23.97 -42.09
CA GLY A 61 41.65 23.79 -42.06
C GLY A 61 41.07 24.32 -40.75
N PRO A 62 39.78 24.70 -40.72
CA PRO A 62 39.15 25.24 -39.53
C PRO A 62 39.25 24.24 -38.36
N THR A 63 39.78 24.71 -37.23
CA THR A 63 39.85 23.95 -35.98
C THR A 63 38.44 23.54 -35.56
N PRO A 64 38.18 22.26 -35.23
CA PRO A 64 36.86 21.83 -34.78
C PRO A 64 36.48 22.62 -33.51
N THR A 65 35.33 23.26 -33.56
CA THR A 65 34.75 23.96 -32.41
C THR A 65 34.51 22.95 -31.29
N PRO A 66 34.96 23.20 -30.05
CA PRO A 66 34.73 22.29 -28.94
C PRO A 66 33.22 22.07 -28.75
N ALA A 67 32.83 20.81 -28.53
CA ALA A 67 31.45 20.46 -28.23
C ALA A 67 30.99 21.18 -26.96
N PRO A 68 29.72 21.65 -26.89
CA PRO A 68 29.21 22.32 -25.71
C PRO A 68 29.31 21.39 -24.50
N THR A 69 29.99 21.85 -23.46
CA THR A 69 30.00 21.21 -22.14
C THR A 69 28.59 21.20 -21.57
N SER A 70 28.12 20.03 -21.12
CA SER A 70 26.83 19.89 -20.45
C SER A 70 26.75 20.83 -19.24
N THR A 71 25.82 21.77 -19.29
CA THR A 71 25.52 22.64 -18.15
C THR A 71 25.13 21.76 -16.95
N PRO A 72 25.73 21.94 -15.77
CA PRO A 72 25.31 21.20 -14.58
C PRO A 72 23.83 21.48 -14.29
N GLU A 73 23.09 20.43 -13.98
CA GLU A 73 21.71 20.53 -13.54
C GLU A 73 21.65 21.41 -12.27
N PRO A 74 20.70 22.36 -12.18
CA PRO A 74 20.60 23.22 -11.01
C PRO A 74 20.41 22.36 -9.75
N THR A 75 21.20 22.65 -8.72
CA THR A 75 21.01 22.05 -7.39
C THR A 75 19.60 22.39 -6.90
N PRO A 76 18.79 21.41 -6.46
CA PRO A 76 17.43 21.69 -6.00
C PRO A 76 17.47 22.68 -4.84
N THR A 77 16.66 23.73 -4.93
CA THR A 77 16.44 24.67 -3.83
C THR A 77 15.87 23.91 -2.63
N PRO A 78 16.38 24.10 -1.41
CA PRO A 78 15.84 23.42 -0.23
C PRO A 78 14.37 23.80 -0.05
N THR A 79 13.50 22.79 0.01
CA THR A 79 12.10 22.98 0.41
C THR A 79 12.08 23.43 1.87
N ALA A 80 11.27 24.45 2.18
CA ALA A 80 11.10 24.90 3.57
C ALA A 80 10.57 23.74 4.42
N THR A 81 11.19 23.51 5.57
CA THR A 81 10.67 22.56 6.57
C THR A 81 9.32 23.10 7.06
N PRO A 82 8.26 22.28 7.07
CA PRO A 82 6.96 22.70 7.60
C PRO A 82 7.05 23.02 9.09
N GLU A 83 6.12 23.86 9.56
CA GLU A 83 5.96 24.11 10.98
C GLU A 83 5.53 22.82 11.70
N PRO A 84 6.02 22.57 12.93
CA PRO A 84 5.54 21.45 13.73
C PRO A 84 4.02 21.49 13.96
N PRO A 85 3.31 20.36 13.78
CA PRO A 85 1.87 20.27 14.09
C PRO A 85 1.61 20.39 15.59
N GLU A 86 0.50 20.98 16.04
CA GLU A 86 0.18 21.12 17.48
C GLU A 86 0.08 19.77 18.20
N SER A 87 -0.39 18.73 17.50
CA SER A 87 -0.52 17.36 17.99
C SER A 87 0.79 16.79 18.53
N HIS A 88 1.95 17.30 18.14
CA HIS A 88 3.23 16.82 18.69
C HIS A 88 3.31 17.01 20.22
N VAL A 89 2.73 18.08 20.77
CA VAL A 89 2.71 18.33 22.21
C VAL A 89 1.76 17.35 22.91
N GLU A 90 0.62 17.08 22.29
CA GLU A 90 -0.36 16.11 22.79
C GLU A 90 0.25 14.71 22.85
N GLU A 91 0.99 14.31 21.80
CA GLU A 91 1.67 13.02 21.74
C GLU A 91 2.85 12.92 22.71
N MET A 92 3.59 13.99 22.95
CA MET A 92 4.57 14.02 24.05
C MET A 92 3.89 13.85 25.41
N GLY A 93 2.76 14.52 25.63
CA GLY A 93 1.93 14.35 26.83
C GLY A 93 1.44 12.92 27.01
N ARG A 94 1.02 12.27 25.92
CA ARG A 94 0.61 10.85 25.90
C ARG A 94 1.76 9.91 26.25
N LEU A 95 2.94 10.12 25.66
CA LEU A 95 4.14 9.34 25.99
C LEU A 95 4.52 9.48 27.47
N PHE A 96 4.34 10.67 28.06
CA PHE A 96 4.51 10.87 29.49
C PHE A 96 3.46 10.12 30.32
N ALA A 97 2.18 10.34 30.03
CA ALA A 97 1.08 9.82 30.84
C ALA A 97 0.91 8.29 30.73
N GLU A 98 1.05 7.73 29.53
CA GLU A 98 0.75 6.33 29.25
C GLU A 98 1.99 5.43 29.23
N LYS A 99 3.14 5.96 28.80
CA LYS A 99 4.38 5.18 28.66
C LYS A 99 5.42 5.53 29.74
N GLY A 100 5.20 6.56 30.53
CA GLY A 100 6.06 6.93 31.66
C GLY A 100 7.37 7.61 31.29
N PHE A 101 7.50 8.15 30.07
CA PHE A 101 8.69 8.90 29.65
C PHE A 101 8.66 10.33 30.22
N ASP A 102 9.77 10.81 30.79
CA ASP A 102 9.84 12.18 31.29
C ASP A 102 9.79 13.18 30.13
N PHE A 103 8.94 14.20 30.24
CA PHE A 103 8.73 15.21 29.20
C PHE A 103 10.04 15.93 28.81
N THR A 104 10.97 16.12 29.75
CA THR A 104 12.27 16.77 29.50
C THR A 104 13.21 15.94 28.63
N THR A 105 12.92 14.64 28.48
CA THR A 105 13.68 13.74 27.59
C THR A 105 13.12 13.71 26.18
N LEU A 106 11.87 14.15 25.99
CA LEU A 106 11.20 14.10 24.70
C LEU A 106 11.56 15.34 23.87
N SER A 107 11.80 15.11 22.59
CA SER A 107 12.02 16.19 21.62
C SER A 107 11.50 15.79 20.24
N LEU A 108 11.15 16.80 19.45
CA LEU A 108 10.76 16.61 18.06
C LEU A 108 12.03 16.45 17.21
N SER A 109 12.23 15.28 16.60
CA SER A 109 13.42 14.97 15.82
C SER A 109 13.26 15.24 14.32
N SER A 110 12.04 15.18 13.78
CA SER A 110 11.77 15.51 12.38
C SER A 110 10.32 15.94 12.16
N VAL A 111 10.10 16.79 11.16
CA VAL A 111 8.78 17.09 10.57
C VAL A 111 8.96 17.20 9.06
N GLY A 112 8.07 16.57 8.29
CA GLY A 112 8.08 16.61 6.84
C GLY A 112 6.67 16.58 6.27
N ALA A 113 6.47 17.18 5.10
CA ALA A 113 5.22 17.06 4.36
C ALA A 113 5.08 15.66 3.77
N ALA A 114 3.86 15.15 3.74
CA ALA A 114 3.53 13.85 3.18
C ALA A 114 2.21 13.87 2.40
N GLN A 115 2.07 12.88 1.53
CA GLN A 115 0.88 12.65 0.73
C GLN A 115 0.53 11.17 0.76
N TRP A 116 -0.76 10.86 0.87
CA TRP A 116 -1.28 9.49 0.92
C TRP A 116 -2.41 9.29 -0.07
N SER A 117 -2.57 8.06 -0.53
CA SER A 117 -3.62 7.69 -1.47
C SER A 117 -5.01 7.62 -0.83
N THR A 118 -5.09 7.46 0.50
CA THR A 118 -6.35 7.29 1.24
C THR A 118 -6.33 8.09 2.55
N ALA A 119 -7.51 8.24 3.15
CA ALA A 119 -7.68 8.85 4.47
C ALA A 119 -7.08 8.01 5.63
N ALA A 120 -6.45 6.86 5.34
CA ALA A 120 -5.69 6.10 6.34
C ALA A 120 -4.36 6.76 6.72
N LEU A 121 -3.96 7.82 5.99
CA LEU A 121 -2.69 8.53 6.18
C LEU A 121 -1.49 7.57 6.21
N GLY A 122 -1.51 6.54 5.36
CA GLY A 122 -0.43 5.55 5.27
C GLY A 122 -0.43 4.45 6.33
N CYS A 123 -1.40 4.46 7.26
CA CYS A 123 -1.54 3.46 8.32
C CYS A 123 -2.90 2.72 8.22
N PRO A 124 -3.20 1.98 7.13
CA PRO A 124 -4.48 1.31 6.99
C PRO A 124 -4.66 0.19 8.02
N GLU A 125 -5.76 0.26 8.77
CA GLU A 125 -6.19 -0.83 9.64
C GLU A 125 -6.66 -2.01 8.78
N PRO A 126 -6.23 -3.24 9.10
CA PRO A 126 -6.67 -4.41 8.36
C PRO A 126 -8.19 -4.58 8.40
N GLY A 127 -8.79 -4.85 7.24
CA GLY A 127 -10.23 -5.03 7.11
C GLY A 127 -10.99 -3.71 6.96
N THR A 128 -10.34 -2.56 7.08
CA THR A 128 -10.99 -1.24 6.98
C THR A 128 -10.85 -0.65 5.58
N TYR A 129 -11.96 -0.10 5.05
CA TYR A 129 -12.01 0.66 3.81
C TYR A 129 -12.01 2.15 4.10
N TYR A 130 -11.14 2.89 3.40
CA TYR A 130 -10.91 4.31 3.63
C TYR A 130 -11.46 5.17 2.51
N ASP A 131 -11.63 6.46 2.83
CA ASP A 131 -11.98 7.46 1.85
C ASP A 131 -10.84 7.70 0.86
N ILE A 132 -11.22 7.95 -0.39
CA ILE A 132 -10.34 8.24 -1.53
C ILE A 132 -10.77 9.49 -2.29
N SER A 133 -11.88 10.13 -1.91
CA SER A 133 -12.46 11.23 -2.69
C SER A 133 -11.58 12.47 -2.74
N GLU A 134 -10.71 12.66 -1.75
CA GLU A 134 -9.78 13.79 -1.65
C GLU A 134 -8.33 13.38 -1.94
N SER A 135 -8.12 12.22 -2.56
CA SER A 135 -6.79 11.74 -2.92
C SER A 135 -6.10 12.67 -3.94
N PRO A 136 -4.81 13.05 -3.74
CA PRO A 136 -3.96 12.67 -2.61
C PRO A 136 -4.28 13.48 -1.34
N TYR A 137 -4.42 12.76 -0.22
CA TYR A 137 -4.54 13.37 1.10
C TYR A 137 -3.19 13.95 1.49
N THR A 138 -3.16 15.25 1.82
CA THR A 138 -1.93 15.93 2.25
C THR A 138 -1.87 16.03 3.78
N GLY A 139 -0.66 16.08 4.31
CA GLY A 139 -0.44 16.32 5.73
C GLY A 139 1.02 16.20 6.11
N LEU A 140 1.30 15.83 7.36
CA LEU A 140 2.66 15.81 7.91
C LEU A 140 3.03 14.43 8.45
N ILE A 141 4.32 14.10 8.36
CA ILE A 141 4.95 13.03 9.14
C ILE A 141 5.90 13.70 10.11
N TYR A 142 5.79 13.38 11.39
CA TYR A 142 6.73 13.85 12.40
C TYR A 142 7.20 12.73 13.32
N LYS A 143 8.35 12.97 13.96
CA LYS A 143 8.95 12.03 14.91
C LYS A 143 9.24 12.68 16.24
N ILE A 144 8.81 12.03 17.31
CA ILE A 144 9.24 12.34 18.67
C ILE A 144 10.31 11.33 19.05
N THR A 145 11.36 11.78 19.73
CA THR A 145 12.43 10.92 20.23
C THR A 145 12.71 11.19 21.70
N ASN A 146 13.16 10.16 22.42
CA ASN A 146 13.81 10.32 23.74
C ASN A 146 15.34 10.12 23.68
N GLY A 147 15.91 10.06 22.47
CA GLY A 147 17.31 9.75 22.21
C GLY A 147 17.63 8.25 22.09
N SER A 148 16.71 7.37 22.49
CA SER A 148 16.84 5.90 22.34
C SER A 148 15.75 5.27 21.49
N ILE A 149 14.54 5.86 21.50
CA ILE A 149 13.36 5.38 20.78
C ILE A 149 12.80 6.55 19.98
N ASP A 150 12.43 6.28 18.73
CA ASP A 150 11.71 7.20 17.87
C ASP A 150 10.27 6.70 17.68
N TRP A 151 9.31 7.62 17.81
CA TRP A 151 7.91 7.39 17.52
C TRP A 151 7.50 8.24 16.32
N GLU A 152 6.99 7.58 15.28
CA GLU A 152 6.52 8.22 14.05
C GLU A 152 5.00 8.42 14.09
N TYR A 153 4.57 9.60 13.67
CA TYR A 153 3.18 10.05 13.66
C TYR A 153 2.86 10.64 12.30
N HIS A 154 1.68 10.33 11.78
CA HIS A 154 1.18 10.93 10.54
C HIS A 154 -0.08 11.73 10.84
N THR A 155 -0.20 12.91 10.25
CA THR A 155 -1.36 13.79 10.45
C THR A 155 -1.92 14.26 9.14
N ASN A 156 -3.20 14.60 9.13
CA ASN A 156 -3.79 15.34 8.01
C ASN A 156 -3.35 16.81 8.03
N ALA A 157 -3.61 17.52 6.93
CA ALA A 157 -3.11 18.89 6.72
C ALA A 157 -3.54 19.92 7.80
N ASP A 158 -4.69 19.72 8.44
CA ASP A 158 -5.19 20.60 9.50
C ASP A 158 -4.91 20.08 10.92
N ASP A 159 -4.14 18.98 11.03
CA ASP A 159 -3.74 18.35 12.29
C ASP A 159 -4.88 17.84 13.17
N SER A 160 -6.11 17.75 12.63
CA SER A 160 -7.27 17.25 13.37
C SER A 160 -7.29 15.74 13.58
N VAL A 161 -6.46 15.00 12.82
CA VAL A 161 -6.31 13.55 12.91
C VAL A 161 -4.83 13.20 12.98
N THR A 162 -4.44 12.46 14.02
CA THR A 162 -3.10 11.90 14.18
C THR A 162 -3.17 10.37 14.24
N VAL A 163 -2.43 9.69 13.37
CA VAL A 163 -2.34 8.22 13.32
C VAL A 163 -0.93 7.74 13.68
N ARG A 164 -0.88 6.53 14.24
CA ARG A 164 0.33 5.88 14.75
C ARG A 164 0.47 4.51 14.11
N CYS A 165 1.19 4.43 13.00
CA CYS A 165 1.37 3.18 12.25
C CYS A 165 1.88 2.03 13.11
N SER A 166 2.74 2.30 14.10
CA SER A 166 3.28 1.28 15.01
C SER A 166 2.26 0.72 16.01
N GLU A 167 1.11 1.37 16.17
CA GLU A 167 0.02 0.93 17.07
C GLU A 167 -1.13 0.26 16.31
N VAL A 168 -1.09 0.25 14.96
CA VAL A 168 -2.05 -0.50 14.15
C VAL A 168 -1.84 -2.00 14.42
N THR A 169 -2.91 -2.67 14.84
CA THR A 169 -2.84 -4.11 15.12
C THR A 169 -2.62 -4.88 13.82
N PRO A 170 -1.52 -5.64 13.69
CA PRO A 170 -1.28 -6.43 12.49
C PRO A 170 -2.34 -7.53 12.37
N SER A 171 -2.79 -7.78 11.14
CA SER A 171 -3.65 -8.92 10.83
C SER A 171 -2.92 -9.90 9.94
N ASN A 172 -3.12 -11.19 10.19
CA ASN A 172 -2.68 -12.27 9.32
C ASN A 172 -3.70 -12.58 8.22
N ALA A 173 -4.79 -11.82 8.13
CA ALA A 173 -5.77 -11.99 7.08
C ALA A 173 -5.14 -11.75 5.71
N THR A 174 -5.47 -12.61 4.75
CA THR A 174 -5.04 -12.45 3.37
C THR A 174 -5.63 -11.17 2.80
N LEU A 175 -4.76 -10.30 2.26
CA LEU A 175 -5.21 -9.10 1.56
C LEU A 175 -6.00 -9.45 0.31
N MET A 176 -7.07 -8.72 0.09
CA MET A 176 -8.00 -8.96 -1.00
C MET A 176 -8.58 -7.67 -1.56
N ASN A 177 -8.65 -7.63 -2.88
CA ASN A 177 -9.39 -6.64 -3.64
C ASN A 177 -10.83 -7.13 -3.86
N LEU A 178 -11.77 -6.64 -3.06
CA LEU A 178 -13.18 -7.06 -3.14
C LEU A 178 -13.77 -6.68 -4.51
N ALA A 179 -13.46 -5.50 -5.03
CA ALA A 179 -13.97 -5.05 -6.32
C ALA A 179 -13.60 -6.00 -7.47
N GLN A 180 -12.37 -6.50 -7.47
CA GLN A 180 -11.91 -7.48 -8.45
C GLN A 180 -12.62 -8.82 -8.28
N GLN A 181 -12.73 -9.32 -7.05
CA GLN A 181 -13.37 -10.62 -6.79
C GLN A 181 -14.87 -10.61 -7.09
N ALA A 182 -15.55 -9.51 -6.77
CA ALA A 182 -16.97 -9.30 -7.01
C ALA A 182 -17.28 -8.69 -8.40
N ASN A 183 -16.26 -8.50 -9.25
CA ASN A 183 -16.40 -7.96 -10.61
C ASN A 183 -17.09 -6.59 -10.68
N LEU A 184 -16.85 -5.72 -9.69
CA LEU A 184 -17.56 -4.44 -9.54
C LEU A 184 -17.19 -3.42 -10.62
N ALA A 185 -16.03 -3.56 -11.26
CA ALA A 185 -15.62 -2.68 -12.37
C ALA A 185 -16.55 -2.75 -13.59
N GLU A 186 -17.28 -3.87 -13.75
CA GLU A 186 -18.28 -4.04 -14.82
C GLU A 186 -19.71 -3.75 -14.35
N ALA A 187 -19.87 -3.22 -13.13
CA ALA A 187 -21.20 -2.94 -12.61
C ALA A 187 -21.90 -1.87 -13.45
N THR A 188 -23.12 -2.16 -13.89
CA THR A 188 -23.94 -1.24 -14.69
C THR A 188 -24.99 -0.52 -13.87
N LYS A 189 -25.33 -1.07 -12.71
CA LYS A 189 -26.32 -0.52 -11.79
C LYS A 189 -25.99 -0.92 -10.35
N LEU A 190 -26.24 0.01 -9.43
CA LEU A 190 -26.13 -0.20 -8.00
C LEU A 190 -27.46 0.11 -7.33
N THR A 191 -27.98 -0.84 -6.58
CA THR A 191 -29.21 -0.67 -5.80
C THR A 191 -28.91 -0.77 -4.31
N LEU A 192 -29.33 0.24 -3.56
CA LEU A 192 -29.37 0.19 -2.11
C LEU A 192 -30.64 -0.57 -1.68
N MET A 193 -30.44 -1.63 -0.91
CA MET A 193 -31.48 -2.47 -0.35
C MET A 193 -31.54 -2.30 1.17
N ARG A 194 -32.73 -2.49 1.75
CA ARG A 194 -32.93 -2.53 3.21
C ARG A 194 -33.68 -3.79 3.58
N ARG A 195 -33.27 -4.45 4.67
CA ARG A 195 -33.98 -5.60 5.20
C ARG A 195 -35.32 -5.17 5.82
N ASP A 196 -36.39 -5.84 5.45
CA ASP A 196 -37.65 -5.83 6.19
C ASP A 196 -37.57 -6.87 7.30
N PHE A 197 -37.47 -6.42 8.56
CA PHE A 197 -37.36 -7.32 9.71
C PHE A 197 -38.63 -8.11 10.05
N LYS A 198 -39.76 -7.84 9.38
CA LYS A 198 -40.97 -8.67 9.51
C LYS A 198 -40.91 -9.90 8.60
N THR A 199 -40.35 -9.75 7.40
CA THR A 199 -40.30 -10.82 6.39
C THR A 199 -38.91 -11.47 6.29
N GLY A 200 -37.87 -10.78 6.75
CA GLY A 200 -36.46 -11.16 6.60
C GLY A 200 -35.88 -10.81 5.23
N GLU A 201 -36.69 -10.33 4.29
CA GLU A 201 -36.29 -10.07 2.91
C GLU A 201 -35.69 -8.68 2.71
N PHE A 202 -34.81 -8.55 1.71
CA PHE A 202 -34.30 -7.25 1.28
C PHE A 202 -35.25 -6.60 0.27
N VAL A 203 -35.68 -5.39 0.58
CA VAL A 203 -36.51 -4.57 -0.30
C VAL A 203 -35.69 -3.43 -0.92
N VAL A 204 -35.97 -3.14 -2.19
CA VAL A 204 -35.35 -2.02 -2.92
C VAL A 204 -35.66 -0.72 -2.21
N ARG A 205 -34.63 0.09 -1.97
CA ARG A 205 -34.79 1.44 -1.44
C ARG A 205 -34.59 2.49 -2.51
N ARG A 206 -33.45 2.43 -3.19
CA ARG A 206 -33.10 3.40 -4.23
C ARG A 206 -32.03 2.84 -5.14
N GLU A 207 -32.14 3.19 -6.41
CA GLU A 207 -31.00 3.11 -7.31
C GLU A 207 -30.02 4.24 -6.96
N MET A 208 -28.74 3.90 -6.87
CA MET A 208 -27.66 4.84 -6.59
C MET A 208 -27.15 5.44 -7.89
N THR A 209 -26.60 6.65 -7.82
CA THR A 209 -26.06 7.32 -9.02
C THR A 209 -24.86 6.52 -9.59
N PRO A 210 -24.60 6.62 -10.91
CA PRO A 210 -23.40 6.05 -11.49
C PRO A 210 -22.10 6.55 -10.85
N HIS A 211 -22.10 7.80 -10.36
CA HIS A 211 -20.95 8.38 -9.66
C HIS A 211 -20.68 7.67 -8.33
N ASP A 212 -21.70 7.50 -7.48
CA ASP A 212 -21.55 6.82 -6.19
C ASP A 212 -21.25 5.32 -6.36
N MET A 213 -21.80 4.70 -7.41
CA MET A 213 -21.46 3.33 -7.79
C MET A 213 -19.98 3.18 -8.12
N ALA A 214 -19.44 4.06 -8.97
CA ALA A 214 -18.02 4.05 -9.33
C ALA A 214 -17.14 4.30 -8.10
N LEU A 215 -17.50 5.28 -7.25
CA LEU A 215 -16.77 5.57 -6.02
C LEU A 215 -16.75 4.37 -5.06
N LEU A 216 -17.88 3.69 -4.85
CA LEU A 216 -17.91 2.49 -4.01
C LEU A 216 -17.09 1.34 -4.61
N ALA A 217 -17.12 1.15 -5.93
CA ALA A 217 -16.30 0.15 -6.60
C ALA A 217 -14.80 0.45 -6.43
N GLU A 218 -14.38 1.72 -6.51
CA GLU A 218 -13.00 2.13 -6.27
C GLU A 218 -12.60 1.98 -4.79
N ILE A 219 -13.49 2.30 -3.85
CA ILE A 219 -13.26 2.05 -2.42
C ILE A 219 -13.02 0.57 -2.16
N PHE A 220 -13.88 -0.30 -2.72
CA PHE A 220 -13.72 -1.75 -2.61
C PHE A 220 -12.55 -2.33 -3.41
N ALA A 221 -11.89 -1.53 -4.24
CA ALA A 221 -10.65 -1.89 -4.92
C ALA A 221 -9.40 -1.70 -4.05
N GLN A 222 -9.53 -1.14 -2.84
CA GLN A 222 -8.46 -1.16 -1.85
C GLN A 222 -8.20 -2.60 -1.38
N ASP A 223 -6.93 -2.99 -1.33
CA ASP A 223 -6.53 -4.26 -0.74
C ASP A 223 -6.78 -4.22 0.76
N SER A 224 -7.67 -5.09 1.24
CA SER A 224 -8.05 -5.15 2.66
C SER A 224 -8.04 -6.58 3.19
N GLY A 225 -7.55 -6.72 4.43
CA GLY A 225 -7.47 -8.00 5.14
C GLY A 225 -8.80 -8.37 5.79
N LEU A 226 -9.80 -8.71 4.98
CA LEU A 226 -11.10 -9.16 5.48
C LEU A 226 -10.95 -10.47 6.25
N SER A 227 -11.63 -10.58 7.38
CA SER A 227 -11.53 -11.72 8.29
C SER A 227 -12.84 -12.49 8.38
N TYR A 228 -12.79 -13.76 8.77
CA TYR A 228 -14.02 -14.51 9.01
C TYR A 228 -14.71 -13.97 10.27
N ALA A 229 -16.00 -13.68 10.17
CA ALA A 229 -16.80 -13.31 11.33
C ALA A 229 -18.09 -14.13 11.41
N PRO A 230 -18.66 -14.28 12.62
CA PRO A 230 -19.99 -14.86 12.77
C PRO A 230 -21.00 -14.12 11.87
N PRO A 231 -21.96 -14.85 11.27
CA PRO A 231 -23.00 -14.23 10.47
C PRO A 231 -23.81 -13.25 11.33
N CYS A 232 -24.05 -12.05 10.80
CA CYS A 232 -24.94 -11.07 11.39
C CYS A 232 -26.19 -10.87 10.52
N GLU A 233 -27.34 -10.62 11.15
CA GLU A 233 -28.50 -10.09 10.45
C GLU A 233 -28.23 -8.62 10.09
N SER A 234 -27.77 -8.38 8.87
CA SER A 234 -27.45 -7.04 8.36
C SER A 234 -28.71 -6.20 8.09
N VAL A 235 -28.58 -4.88 8.15
CA VAL A 235 -29.70 -3.95 7.94
C VAL A 235 -29.83 -3.56 6.47
N PHE A 236 -28.69 -3.39 5.79
CA PHE A 236 -28.64 -2.90 4.42
C PHE A 236 -27.78 -3.79 3.55
N ARG A 237 -28.00 -3.70 2.24
CA ARG A 237 -27.24 -4.42 1.23
C ARG A 237 -27.07 -3.58 -0.03
N LEU A 238 -25.89 -3.62 -0.61
CA LEU A 238 -25.58 -3.08 -1.92
C LEU A 238 -25.67 -4.21 -2.95
N ASP A 239 -26.54 -4.05 -3.93
CA ASP A 239 -26.70 -4.97 -5.05
C ASP A 239 -26.07 -4.34 -6.30
N PHE A 240 -24.88 -4.84 -6.67
CA PHE A 240 -24.19 -4.45 -7.91
C PHE A 240 -24.58 -5.40 -9.04
N GLU A 241 -25.26 -4.89 -10.06
CA GLU A 241 -25.59 -5.67 -11.26
C GLU A 241 -24.35 -5.72 -12.19
N THR A 242 -23.78 -6.92 -12.36
CA THR A 242 -22.58 -7.16 -13.19
C THR A 242 -22.89 -8.16 -14.31
N SER A 243 -21.95 -8.32 -15.25
CA SER A 243 -22.03 -9.36 -16.29
C SER A 243 -22.12 -10.79 -15.75
N ARG A 244 -21.65 -11.03 -14.51
CA ARG A 244 -21.63 -12.35 -13.84
C ARG A 244 -22.82 -12.59 -12.92
N GLY A 245 -23.75 -11.64 -12.84
CA GLY A 245 -24.86 -11.66 -11.90
C GLY A 245 -24.79 -10.51 -10.90
N VAL A 246 -25.52 -10.65 -9.80
CA VAL A 246 -25.62 -9.60 -8.76
C VAL A 246 -24.62 -9.88 -7.65
N SER A 247 -23.66 -8.97 -7.45
CA SER A 247 -22.76 -9.00 -6.31
C SER A 247 -23.40 -8.29 -5.13
N GLN A 248 -23.54 -9.00 -4.02
CA GLN A 248 -24.27 -8.56 -2.83
C GLN A 248 -23.30 -8.28 -1.70
N ILE A 249 -23.25 -7.04 -1.23
CA ILE A 249 -22.42 -6.63 -0.09
C ILE A 249 -23.35 -6.13 1.01
N GLU A 250 -23.42 -6.85 2.11
CA GLU A 250 -24.26 -6.51 3.25
C GLU A 250 -23.49 -5.62 4.23
N PHE A 251 -24.16 -4.72 4.92
CA PHE A 251 -23.50 -3.83 5.87
C PHE A 251 -24.42 -3.33 6.98
N ILE A 252 -23.80 -2.88 8.08
CA ILE A 252 -24.40 -2.54 9.37
C ILE A 252 -25.08 -3.77 10.01
N CYS A 253 -24.48 -4.25 11.09
CA CYS A 253 -25.03 -5.33 11.88
C CYS A 253 -26.20 -4.83 12.73
N ARG A 254 -27.31 -5.59 12.79
CA ARG A 254 -28.47 -5.26 13.64
C ARG A 254 -28.10 -5.11 15.12
N ASP A 255 -27.19 -5.94 15.60
CA ASP A 255 -26.78 -5.90 17.01
C ASP A 255 -25.81 -4.75 17.30
N ASN A 256 -25.29 -4.09 16.26
CA ASN A 256 -24.38 -2.96 16.37
C ASN A 256 -24.57 -1.94 15.24
N TYR A 257 -25.67 -1.16 15.32
CA TYR A 257 -25.98 -0.12 14.33
C TYR A 257 -24.94 1.01 14.24
N GLN A 258 -24.03 1.13 15.21
CA GLN A 258 -23.00 2.18 15.24
C GLN A 258 -21.77 1.77 14.44
N ALA A 259 -21.54 0.47 14.24
CA ALA A 259 -20.46 -0.02 13.42
C ALA A 259 -20.91 -0.14 11.96
N PHE A 260 -20.12 0.44 11.06
CA PHE A 260 -20.21 0.21 9.63
C PHE A 260 -19.49 -1.09 9.26
N ASP A 261 -19.93 -2.19 9.88
CA ASP A 261 -19.49 -3.53 9.54
C ASP A 261 -19.92 -3.86 8.12
N LEU A 262 -19.04 -4.50 7.37
CA LEU A 262 -19.26 -4.97 6.01
C LEU A 262 -19.20 -6.50 6.01
N TYR A 263 -20.08 -7.14 5.27
CA TYR A 263 -20.17 -8.59 5.13
C TYR A 263 -20.27 -8.98 3.66
N TRP A 264 -19.38 -9.87 3.23
CA TRP A 264 -19.35 -10.38 1.86
C TRP A 264 -18.76 -11.80 1.85
N ASN A 265 -19.52 -12.79 1.36
CA ASN A 265 -19.07 -14.20 1.29
C ASN A 265 -18.45 -14.74 2.59
N GLU A 266 -19.13 -14.57 3.74
CA GLU A 266 -18.66 -14.96 5.08
C GLU A 266 -17.45 -14.18 5.62
N LEU A 267 -16.93 -13.23 4.83
CA LEU A 267 -15.86 -12.33 5.22
C LEU A 267 -16.46 -11.05 5.78
N HIS A 268 -15.73 -10.46 6.71
CA HIS A 268 -16.08 -9.24 7.41
C HIS A 268 -14.96 -8.21 7.31
N GLY A 269 -15.39 -6.96 7.18
CA GLY A 269 -14.54 -5.78 7.26
C GLY A 269 -15.30 -4.60 7.85
N ASN A 270 -14.71 -3.43 7.77
CA ASN A 270 -15.25 -2.19 8.27
C ASN A 270 -15.19 -1.13 7.17
N GLY A 271 -16.25 -0.36 6.98
CA GLY A 271 -16.29 0.68 5.95
C GLY A 271 -17.10 1.90 6.38
N PRO A 272 -16.61 2.71 7.34
CA PRO A 272 -17.32 3.91 7.81
C PRO A 272 -17.59 4.90 6.68
N ILE A 273 -16.69 4.95 5.69
CA ILE A 273 -16.86 5.77 4.48
C ILE A 273 -18.14 5.44 3.71
N ILE A 274 -18.58 4.18 3.70
CA ILE A 274 -19.80 3.76 3.01
C ILE A 274 -21.01 4.53 3.56
N GLY A 275 -21.03 4.80 4.86
CA GLY A 275 -22.05 5.61 5.54
C GLY A 275 -22.21 7.01 4.97
N LYS A 276 -21.10 7.67 4.64
CA LYS A 276 -21.12 9.01 4.03
C LYS A 276 -21.74 8.97 2.63
N ILE A 277 -21.46 7.92 1.86
CA ILE A 277 -21.92 7.76 0.47
C ILE A 277 -23.41 7.41 0.42
N ILE A 278 -23.86 6.49 1.27
CA ILE A 278 -25.28 6.07 1.28
C ILE A 278 -26.18 7.04 2.04
N GLY A 279 -25.64 7.85 2.96
CA GLY A 279 -26.40 8.74 3.83
C GLY A 279 -27.48 9.58 3.11
N PRO A 280 -27.15 10.25 1.99
CA PRO A 280 -28.13 10.99 1.19
C PRO A 280 -29.33 10.15 0.71
N TYR A 281 -29.12 8.85 0.47
CA TYR A 281 -30.15 7.90 0.01
C TYR A 281 -31.08 7.43 1.12
N LEU A 282 -30.69 7.62 2.39
CA LEU A 282 -31.47 7.25 3.57
C LEU A 282 -32.39 8.38 4.07
N THR A 283 -32.40 9.54 3.40
CA THR A 283 -33.29 10.65 3.74
C THR A 283 -34.78 10.25 3.64
N GLY A 284 -35.54 10.45 4.72
CA GLY A 284 -36.95 10.07 4.84
C GLY A 284 -37.20 8.67 5.42
N ASP A 285 -36.16 7.87 5.61
CA ASP A 285 -36.21 6.55 6.22
C ASP A 285 -34.88 6.27 6.95
N PRO A 286 -34.65 6.95 8.08
CA PRO A 286 -33.36 6.91 8.77
C PRO A 286 -33.04 5.49 9.26
N ILE A 287 -31.75 5.25 9.49
CA ILE A 287 -31.28 4.10 10.27
C ILE A 287 -32.12 4.08 11.57
N PRO A 288 -32.77 2.97 11.92
CA PRO A 288 -33.56 2.90 13.14
C PRO A 288 -32.70 3.40 14.31
N GLN A 289 -33.17 4.42 15.02
CA GLN A 289 -32.68 4.59 16.38
C GLN A 289 -33.14 3.34 17.15
N LEU A 290 -32.20 2.74 17.88
CA LEU A 290 -32.45 1.59 18.76
C LEU A 290 -33.84 1.75 19.40
N PRO A 291 -34.69 0.70 19.41
CA PRO A 291 -35.94 0.78 20.16
C PRO A 291 -35.57 1.20 21.58
N THR A 292 -36.07 2.37 21.99
CA THR A 292 -35.95 2.81 23.38
C THR A 292 -36.54 1.68 24.20
N ALA A 293 -35.73 1.10 25.09
CA ALA A 293 -36.21 0.07 26.00
C ALA A 293 -37.53 0.57 26.59
N ALA A 294 -38.61 -0.15 26.31
CA ALA A 294 -39.89 0.13 26.93
C ALA A 294 -39.71 0.02 28.45
N PRO A 295 -40.36 0.89 29.23
CA PRO A 295 -40.05 1.15 30.63
C PRO A 295 -40.05 -0.09 31.53
#